data_AF-A0A0R3SNT7-F1
#
_entry.id   AF-A0A0R3SNT7-F1
#
_cell.length_a   1.000
_cell.length_b   1.000
_cell.length_c   1.000
_cell.angle_alpha   90.00
_cell.angle_beta   90.00
_cell.angle_gamma   90.00
#
_symmetry.space_group_name_H-M   'P 1'
#
loop_
_entity.id
_entity.type
_entity.pdbx_description
1 polymer ?
#
loop_
_entity_poly.entity_id
_entity_poly.type
_entity_poly.pdbx_seq_one_letter_code
_entity_poly.pdbx_strand_id
1 'polypeptide(L)'
;MNVYREVGWFDKPENQPGALTGRLAADVPTLQNLTGRRLASLIETFVLIVTSLLIAFIYSWQVALLSLAYFPILVVAGMFEMQSWSAEVTRKGVKGAAVAQEAFSGSKTVSALQAEEHFNKKYDSQALLSQK
;
A
#
# COMPACT_ATOMS: atom_id res chain seq x y z
N MET A 1 -31.48 27.58 15.80
CA MET A 1 -30.26 27.14 16.49
C MET A 1 -30.58 27.06 17.98
N ASN A 2 -31.09 25.92 18.43
CA ASN A 2 -31.59 25.73 19.80
C ASN A 2 -30.51 25.02 20.63
N VAL A 3 -29.90 25.76 21.55
CA VAL A 3 -28.83 25.32 22.45
C VAL A 3 -29.44 24.90 23.78
N TYR A 4 -30.10 23.75 23.82
CA TYR A 4 -30.66 23.18 25.06
C TYR A 4 -30.04 21.80 25.32
N ARG A 5 -28.80 21.77 25.83
CA ARG A 5 -28.36 20.68 26.70
C ARG A 5 -28.27 21.22 28.11
N GLU A 6 -28.69 20.40 29.05
CA GLU A 6 -28.93 20.76 30.45
C GLU A 6 -27.63 21.18 31.15
N VAL A 7 -27.70 22.21 32.01
CA VAL A 7 -26.52 22.85 32.64
C VAL A 7 -25.63 21.85 33.38
N GLY A 8 -26.19 20.80 33.99
CA GLY A 8 -25.43 19.74 34.65
C GLY A 8 -24.62 18.81 33.73
N TRP A 9 -24.82 18.88 32.41
CA TRP A 9 -24.02 18.14 31.43
C TRP A 9 -22.66 18.81 31.18
N PHE A 10 -22.58 20.15 31.27
CA PHE A 10 -21.36 20.94 31.04
C PHE A 10 -20.42 21.05 32.25
N ASP A 11 -20.90 20.64 33.43
CA ASP A 11 -20.14 20.69 34.69
C ASP A 11 -19.25 19.44 34.90
N LYS A 12 -19.39 18.43 34.03
CA LYS A 12 -18.48 17.28 34.00
C LYS A 12 -17.15 17.73 33.35
N PRO A 13 -15.98 17.40 33.94
CA PRO A 13 -14.67 17.79 33.40
C PRO A 13 -14.43 17.28 31.97
N GLU A 14 -15.10 16.20 31.57
CA GLU A 14 -15.11 15.60 30.23
C GLU A 14 -15.89 16.43 29.18
N ASN A 15 -16.83 17.28 29.63
CA ASN A 15 -17.76 18.02 28.79
C ASN A 15 -17.51 19.53 28.78
N GLN A 16 -16.34 19.97 29.25
CA GLN A 16 -15.98 21.38 29.22
C GLN A 16 -16.01 21.91 27.77
N PRO A 17 -16.71 23.03 27.50
CA PRO A 17 -16.88 23.57 26.16
C PRO A 17 -15.55 23.79 25.41
N GLY A 18 -14.48 24.14 26.12
CA GLY A 18 -13.15 24.35 25.56
C GLY A 18 -12.46 23.06 25.07
N ALA A 19 -12.60 21.95 25.80
CA ALA A 19 -12.01 20.66 25.41
C ALA A 19 -12.75 20.02 24.23
N LEU A 20 -14.09 20.11 24.21
CA LEU A 20 -14.92 19.69 23.08
C LEU A 20 -14.69 20.56 21.84
N THR A 21 -14.58 21.89 21.99
CA THR A 21 -14.29 22.79 20.87
C THR A 21 -12.88 22.58 20.34
N GLY A 22 -11.89 22.32 21.21
CA GLY A 22 -10.52 21.99 20.80
C GLY A 22 -10.42 20.66 20.05
N ARG A 23 -11.12 19.61 20.53
CA ARG A 23 -11.23 18.33 19.81
C ARG A 23 -11.96 18.48 18.49
N LEU A 24 -13.10 19.17 18.47
CA LEU A 24 -13.87 19.41 17.24
C LEU A 24 -13.06 20.25 16.23
N ALA A 25 -12.33 21.26 16.68
CA ALA A 25 -11.46 22.07 15.83
C ALA A 25 -10.25 21.28 15.29
N ALA A 26 -9.79 20.22 15.99
CA ALA A 26 -8.75 19.32 15.50
C ALA A 26 -9.29 18.21 14.58
N ASP A 27 -10.49 17.71 14.86
CA ASP A 27 -11.11 16.59 14.14
C ASP A 27 -11.77 17.04 12.82
N VAL A 28 -12.38 18.22 12.79
CA VAL A 28 -13.08 18.74 11.59
C VAL A 28 -12.14 18.98 10.39
N PRO A 29 -10.96 19.61 10.53
CA PRO A 29 -10.03 19.77 9.41
C PRO A 29 -9.46 18.44 8.93
N THR A 30 -9.24 17.49 9.84
CA THR A 30 -8.74 16.15 9.52
C THR A 30 -9.78 15.37 8.71
N LEU A 31 -11.06 15.43 9.13
CA LEU A 31 -12.17 14.88 8.38
C LEU A 31 -12.36 15.57 7.02
N GLN A 32 -12.22 16.88 6.95
CA GLN A 32 -12.36 17.64 5.71
C GLN A 32 -11.22 17.35 4.73
N ASN A 33 -9.98 17.19 5.19
CA ASN A 33 -8.84 16.84 4.33
C ASN A 33 -8.92 15.40 3.83
N LEU A 34 -9.28 14.46 4.71
CA LEU A 34 -9.47 13.05 4.34
C LEU A 34 -10.66 12.87 3.40
N THR A 35 -11.77 13.54 3.69
CA THR A 35 -13.00 13.48 2.89
C THR A 35 -12.84 14.26 1.59
N GLY A 36 -12.25 15.45 1.62
CA GLY A 36 -12.03 16.29 0.45
C GLY A 36 -11.10 15.65 -0.57
N ARG A 37 -9.99 15.06 -0.13
CA ARG A 37 -9.08 14.34 -1.04
C ARG A 37 -9.71 13.06 -1.61
N ARG A 38 -10.46 12.31 -0.79
CA ARG A 38 -11.19 11.13 -1.27
C ARG A 38 -12.29 11.50 -2.25
N LEU A 39 -13.08 12.53 -1.96
CA LEU A 39 -14.13 13.03 -2.85
C LEU A 39 -13.55 13.56 -4.16
N ALA A 40 -12.46 14.32 -4.11
CA ALA A 40 -11.76 14.78 -5.31
C ALA A 40 -11.30 13.61 -6.20
N SER A 41 -10.71 12.58 -5.60
CA SER A 41 -10.30 11.38 -6.33
C SER A 41 -11.48 10.59 -6.91
N LEU A 42 -12.60 10.53 -6.20
CA LEU A 42 -13.83 9.91 -6.72
C LEU A 42 -14.40 10.67 -7.91
N ILE A 43 -14.42 12.00 -7.83
CA ILE A 43 -14.88 12.88 -8.93
C ILE A 43 -13.94 12.77 -10.13
N GLU A 44 -12.63 12.79 -9.91
CA GLU A 44 -11.62 12.62 -10.95
C GLU A 44 -11.79 11.28 -11.68
N THR A 45 -11.93 10.20 -10.91
CA THR A 45 -12.18 8.85 -11.46
C THR A 45 -13.47 8.82 -12.28
N PHE A 46 -14.53 9.47 -11.79
CA PHE A 46 -15.80 9.56 -12.50
C PHE A 46 -15.68 10.33 -13.83
N VAL A 47 -14.97 11.46 -13.83
CA VAL A 47 -14.74 12.27 -15.04
C VAL A 47 -13.90 11.51 -16.07
N LEU A 48 -12.87 10.78 -15.64
CA LEU A 48 -12.07 9.92 -16.51
C LEU A 48 -12.91 8.81 -17.16
N ILE A 49 -13.79 8.16 -16.38
CA ILE A 49 -14.71 7.15 -16.89
C ILE A 49 -15.65 7.76 -17.94
N VAL A 50 -16.28 8.89 -17.65
CA VAL A 50 -17.19 9.55 -18.61
C VAL A 50 -16.45 9.99 -19.88
N THR A 51 -15.25 10.56 -19.74
CA THR A 51 -14.46 11.04 -20.88
C THR A 51 -13.99 9.89 -21.77
N SER A 52 -13.49 8.81 -21.17
CA SER A 52 -13.09 7.60 -21.91
C SER A 52 -14.28 6.95 -22.63
N LEU A 53 -15.45 6.93 -21.99
CA LEU A 53 -16.68 6.42 -22.59
C LEU A 53 -17.12 7.28 -23.78
N LEU A 54 -17.09 8.60 -23.64
CA LEU A 54 -17.38 9.53 -24.73
C LEU A 54 -16.40 9.38 -25.90
N ILE A 55 -15.11 9.25 -25.62
CA ILE A 55 -14.09 8.99 -26.65
C ILE A 55 -14.37 7.66 -27.35
N ALA A 56 -14.74 6.62 -26.60
CA ALA A 56 -15.08 5.30 -27.16
C ALA A 56 -16.32 5.34 -28.07
N PHE A 57 -17.35 6.13 -27.71
CA PHE A 57 -18.54 6.31 -28.53
C PHE A 57 -18.28 7.14 -29.81
N ILE A 58 -17.41 8.15 -29.73
CA ILE A 58 -17.05 9.01 -30.87
C ILE A 58 -16.20 8.25 -31.91
N TYR A 59 -15.34 7.33 -31.46
CA TYR A 59 -14.32 6.72 -32.32
C TYR A 59 -14.77 5.51 -33.16
N SER A 60 -15.99 5.00 -33.03
CA SER A 60 -16.51 3.85 -33.80
C SER A 60 -16.03 2.47 -33.32
N TRP A 61 -16.75 1.41 -33.74
CA TRP A 61 -16.58 -0.02 -33.41
C TRP A 61 -15.12 -0.56 -33.42
N GLN A 62 -14.23 0.15 -34.11
CA GLN A 62 -12.80 -0.16 -34.22
C GLN A 62 -12.04 0.02 -32.89
N VAL A 63 -12.38 1.04 -32.07
CA VAL A 63 -11.75 1.23 -30.75
C VAL A 63 -12.29 0.24 -29.72
N ALA A 64 -13.55 -0.16 -29.85
CA ALA A 64 -14.15 -1.22 -29.03
C ALA A 64 -13.49 -2.59 -29.27
N LEU A 65 -13.19 -2.93 -30.53
CA LEU A 65 -12.44 -4.16 -30.84
C LEU A 65 -10.98 -4.08 -30.36
N LEU A 66 -10.34 -2.92 -30.50
CA LEU A 66 -8.97 -2.71 -30.03
C LEU A 66 -8.86 -2.87 -28.51
N SER A 67 -9.78 -2.28 -27.74
CA SER A 67 -9.80 -2.42 -26.29
C SER A 67 -10.10 -3.86 -25.88
N LEU A 68 -11.09 -4.52 -26.50
CA LEU A 68 -11.42 -5.93 -26.24
C LEU A 68 -10.26 -6.88 -26.52
N ALA A 69 -9.42 -6.59 -27.52
CA ALA A 69 -8.22 -7.36 -27.82
C ALA A 69 -7.04 -7.04 -26.88
N TYR A 70 -6.92 -5.80 -26.41
CA TYR A 70 -5.80 -5.36 -25.57
C TYR A 70 -5.93 -5.82 -24.11
N PHE A 71 -7.16 -5.83 -23.56
CA PHE A 71 -7.44 -6.29 -22.20
C PHE A 71 -6.93 -7.70 -21.87
N PRO A 72 -7.22 -8.75 -22.66
CA PRO A 72 -6.74 -10.10 -22.35
C PRO A 72 -5.21 -10.20 -22.43
N ILE A 73 -4.57 -9.45 -23.34
CA ILE A 73 -3.11 -9.44 -23.46
C ILE A 73 -2.48 -8.85 -22.19
N LEU A 74 -3.01 -7.75 -21.67
CA LEU A 74 -2.55 -7.14 -20.42
C LEU A 74 -2.74 -8.06 -19.22
N VAL A 75 -3.90 -8.72 -19.12
CA VAL A 75 -4.19 -9.64 -18.01
C VAL A 75 -3.21 -10.82 -18.03
N VAL A 76 -2.99 -11.42 -19.21
CA VAL A 76 -2.04 -12.53 -19.35
C VAL A 76 -0.62 -12.08 -19.02
N ALA A 77 -0.16 -10.94 -19.55
CA ALA A 77 1.15 -10.40 -19.24
C ALA A 77 1.34 -10.15 -17.73
N GLY A 78 0.36 -9.51 -17.08
CA GLY A 78 0.40 -9.25 -15.65
C GLY A 78 0.35 -10.51 -14.79
N MET A 79 -0.40 -11.54 -15.21
CA MET A 79 -0.43 -12.83 -14.51
C MET A 79 0.92 -13.54 -14.59
N PHE A 80 1.55 -13.56 -15.76
CA PHE A 80 2.89 -14.16 -15.92
C PHE A 80 3.94 -13.43 -15.09
N GLU A 81 3.94 -12.09 -15.12
CA GLU A 81 4.88 -11.26 -14.35
C GLU A 81 4.70 -11.45 -12.84
N MET A 82 3.46 -11.45 -12.35
CA MET A 82 3.17 -11.63 -10.93
C MET A 82 3.55 -13.04 -10.45
N GLN A 83 3.31 -14.06 -11.27
CA GLN A 83 3.67 -15.44 -10.94
C GLN A 83 5.19 -15.65 -10.93
N SER A 84 5.92 -15.09 -11.91
CA SER A 84 7.38 -15.18 -11.93
C SER A 84 8.01 -14.42 -10.77
N TRP A 85 7.52 -13.21 -10.50
CA TRP A 85 8.07 -12.38 -9.44
C TRP A 85 7.80 -12.97 -8.05
N SER A 86 6.57 -13.45 -7.80
CA SER A 86 6.22 -14.11 -6.54
C SER A 86 7.07 -15.36 -6.29
N ALA A 87 7.23 -16.23 -7.30
CA ALA A 87 8.04 -17.43 -7.18
C ALA A 87 9.52 -17.12 -6.92
N GLU A 88 10.05 -16.08 -7.56
CA GLU A 88 11.44 -15.67 -7.41
C GLU A 88 11.71 -15.05 -6.03
N VAL A 89 10.82 -14.19 -5.54
CA VAL A 89 10.89 -13.58 -4.20
C VAL A 89 10.82 -14.64 -3.12
N THR A 90 9.88 -15.58 -3.20
CA THR A 90 9.75 -16.67 -2.23
C THR A 90 10.99 -17.56 -2.21
N ARG A 91 11.48 -18.00 -3.39
CA ARG A 91 12.65 -18.88 -3.49
C ARG A 91 13.92 -18.22 -2.95
N LYS A 92 14.12 -16.92 -3.20
CA LYS A 92 15.28 -16.18 -2.71
C LYS A 92 15.17 -15.88 -1.21
N GLY A 93 13.98 -15.53 -0.72
CA GLY A 93 13.72 -15.34 0.71
C GLY A 93 13.98 -16.59 1.54
N VAL A 94 13.56 -17.76 1.05
CA VAL A 94 13.83 -19.06 1.71
C VAL A 94 15.33 -19.36 1.77
N LYS A 95 16.08 -19.06 0.70
CA LYS A 95 17.53 -19.28 0.66
C LYS A 95 18.30 -18.36 1.60
N GLY A 96 17.97 -17.06 1.63
CA GLY A 96 18.56 -16.10 2.57
C GLY A 96 18.28 -16.49 4.02
N ALA A 97 17.04 -16.88 4.33
CA ALA A 97 16.66 -17.37 5.66
C ALA A 97 17.43 -18.64 6.05
N ALA A 98 17.67 -19.57 5.12
CA ALA A 98 18.45 -20.77 5.39
C ALA A 98 19.92 -20.47 5.72
N VAL A 99 20.54 -19.51 5.02
CA VAL A 99 21.92 -19.06 5.32
C VAL A 99 22.00 -18.39 6.68
N ALA A 100 21.00 -17.57 7.03
CA ALA A 100 20.93 -16.96 8.36
C ALA A 100 20.73 -18.02 9.47
N GLN A 101 19.87 -19.02 9.23
CA GLN A 101 19.65 -20.14 10.15
C GLN A 101 20.93 -20.95 10.38
N GLU A 102 21.72 -21.19 9.33
CA GLU A 102 23.02 -21.87 9.39
C GLU A 102 24.02 -21.08 10.25
N ALA A 103 24.09 -19.75 10.06
CA ALA A 103 24.93 -18.87 10.85
C ALA A 103 24.53 -18.82 12.34
N PHE A 104 23.23 -18.76 12.64
CA PHE A 104 22.74 -18.74 14.03
C PHE A 104 22.95 -20.06 14.75
N SER A 105 22.66 -21.18 14.08
CA SER A 105 22.85 -22.53 14.64
C SER A 105 24.33 -22.82 14.91
N GLY A 106 25.21 -22.31 14.06
CA GLY A 106 26.66 -22.42 14.18
C GLY A 106 27.34 -21.22 14.85
N SER A 107 26.62 -20.33 15.53
CA SER A 107 27.17 -19.03 15.98
C SER A 107 28.50 -19.12 16.73
N LYS A 108 28.64 -20.09 17.64
CA LYS A 108 29.90 -20.33 18.36
C LYS A 108 31.04 -20.74 17.44
N THR A 109 30.77 -21.55 16.42
CA THR A 109 31.74 -22.00 15.42
C THR A 109 32.09 -20.88 14.44
N VAL A 110 31.11 -20.08 14.04
CA VAL A 110 31.31 -18.93 13.14
C VAL A 110 32.20 -17.88 13.80
N SER A 111 31.94 -17.54 15.06
CA SER A 111 32.79 -16.61 15.82
C SER A 111 34.14 -17.22 16.18
N ALA A 112 34.23 -18.54 16.45
CA ALA A 112 35.50 -19.21 16.71
C ALA A 112 36.42 -19.29 15.47
N LEU A 113 35.84 -19.38 14.27
CA LEU A 113 36.57 -19.37 12.99
C LEU A 113 36.69 -17.96 12.39
N GLN A 114 36.14 -16.94 13.05
CA GLN A 114 36.05 -15.57 12.54
C GLN A 114 35.47 -15.51 11.11
N ALA A 115 34.51 -16.39 10.82
CA ALA A 115 33.95 -16.60 9.47
C ALA A 115 32.69 -15.74 9.21
N GLU A 116 32.46 -14.71 10.03
CA GLU A 116 31.29 -13.83 9.96
C GLU A 116 31.20 -13.14 8.61
N GLU A 117 32.31 -12.64 8.07
CA GLU A 117 32.38 -11.97 6.77
C GLU A 117 31.99 -12.92 5.61
N HIS A 118 32.33 -14.21 5.72
CA HIS A 118 31.94 -15.22 4.74
C HIS A 118 30.43 -15.43 4.70
N PHE A 119 29.80 -15.56 5.87
CA PHE A 119 28.34 -15.70 5.97
C PHE A 119 27.60 -14.43 5.56
N ASN A 120 28.15 -13.25 5.89
CA ASN A 120 27.58 -11.97 5.50
C ASN A 120 27.62 -11.79 3.97
N LYS A 121 28.76 -12.10 3.34
CA LYS A 121 28.90 -12.08 1.88
C LYS A 121 28.02 -13.12 1.17
N LYS A 122 27.84 -14.30 1.79
CA LYS A 122 26.93 -15.36 1.30
C LYS A 122 25.47 -14.93 1.41
N TYR A 123 25.10 -14.22 2.47
CA TYR A 123 23.76 -13.65 2.66
C TYR A 123 23.52 -12.52 1.66
N ASP A 124 24.44 -11.55 1.54
CA ASP A 124 24.35 -10.46 0.57
C ASP A 124 24.27 -10.97 -0.88
N SER A 125 25.07 -11.97 -1.25
CA SER A 125 24.98 -12.57 -2.58
C SER A 125 23.62 -13.21 -2.86
N GLN A 126 22.91 -13.69 -1.84
CA GLN A 126 21.60 -14.33 -1.99
C GLN A 126 20.43 -13.34 -1.79
N ALA A 127 20.64 -12.26 -1.03
CA ALA A 127 19.67 -11.21 -0.73
C ALA A 127 19.70 -10.05 -1.74
N LEU A 128 20.87 -9.65 -2.25
CA LEU A 128 21.01 -8.55 -3.24
C LEU A 128 20.46 -8.92 -4.63
N LEU A 129 20.30 -10.21 -4.92
CA LEU A 129 19.52 -10.66 -6.08
C LEU A 129 18.02 -10.31 -5.97
N SER A 130 17.56 -9.75 -4.84
CA SER A 130 16.18 -9.27 -4.65
C SER A 130 15.94 -7.83 -5.14
N GLN A 131 16.98 -7.10 -5.58
CA GLN A 131 16.86 -5.68 -5.92
C GLN A 131 17.18 -5.33 -7.39
N LYS A 132 17.27 -6.32 -8.28
CA LYS A 132 17.52 -6.08 -9.71
C LYS A 132 16.36 -6.58 -10.57
#